data_AF-A0A6M3LPT2-F1
#
_entry.id   AF-A0A6M3LPT2-F1
#
_cell.length_a   1.000
_cell.length_b   1.000
_cell.length_c   1.000
_cell.angle_alpha   90.00
_cell.angle_beta   90.00
_cell.angle_gamma   90.00
#
_symmetry.space_group_name_H-M   'P 1'
#
loop_
_entity.id
_entity.type
_entity.pdbx_description
1 polymer ?
#
loop_
_entity_poly.entity_id
_entity_poly.type
_entity_poly.pdbx_seq_one_letter_code
_entity_poly.pdbx_strand_id
1 'polypeptide(L)'
;MKTTNEIPVIVKRAMLHPITDIGQLTIQDKKHLQKYVKMGVLIKGKGGPFPKLKTVYALIGHDIELRRKIDIAEMMRIAKYESKINYK
;
A
#
# COMPACT_ATOMS: atom_id res chain seq x y z
N MET A 1 16.14 28.96 -15.20
CA MET A 1 15.10 28.31 -14.37
C MET A 1 14.87 26.91 -14.91
N LYS A 2 15.35 25.86 -14.23
CA LYS A 2 15.08 24.47 -14.62
C LYS A 2 13.90 23.97 -13.78
N THR A 3 12.69 24.02 -14.32
CA THR A 3 11.54 23.32 -13.77
C THR A 3 11.66 21.85 -14.12
N THR A 4 12.45 21.10 -13.36
CA THR A 4 12.37 19.64 -13.42
C THR A 4 11.02 19.24 -12.84
N ASN A 5 10.15 18.78 -13.72
CA ASN A 5 8.86 18.14 -13.44
C ASN A 5 9.10 16.76 -12.77
N GLU A 6 9.86 16.74 -11.67
CA GLU A 6 10.24 15.52 -11.00
C GLU A 6 9.07 14.97 -10.20
N ILE A 7 8.73 13.72 -10.48
CA ILE A 7 7.71 12.99 -9.73
C ILE A 7 8.16 12.91 -8.26
N PRO A 8 7.31 13.31 -7.29
CA PRO A 8 7.66 13.23 -5.88
C PRO A 8 8.05 11.81 -5.46
N VAL A 9 9.01 11.68 -4.56
CA VAL A 9 9.55 10.37 -4.11
C VAL A 9 8.44 9.45 -3.59
N ILE A 10 7.49 9.99 -2.83
CA ILE A 10 6.36 9.19 -2.31
C ILE A 10 5.46 8.64 -3.42
N VAL A 11 5.32 9.38 -4.51
CA VAL A 11 4.53 8.94 -5.67
C VAL A 11 5.27 7.85 -6.41
N LYS A 12 6.58 8.02 -6.65
CA LYS A 12 7.43 6.95 -7.22
C LYS A 12 7.33 5.67 -6.40
N ARG A 13 7.37 5.78 -5.07
CA ARG A 13 7.18 4.63 -4.16
C ARG A 13 5.82 3.98 -4.35
N ALA A 14 4.73 4.75 -4.45
CA ALA A 14 3.38 4.22 -4.65
C ALA A 14 3.20 3.53 -6.01
N MET A 15 3.98 3.93 -7.01
CA MET A 15 3.99 3.30 -8.34
C MET A 15 4.68 1.94 -8.33
N LEU A 16 5.67 1.74 -7.45
CA LEU A 16 6.41 0.49 -7.32
C LEU A 16 5.75 -0.47 -6.33
N HIS A 17 5.30 0.06 -5.19
CA HIS A 17 4.73 -0.73 -4.09
C HIS A 17 3.55 0.00 -3.44
N PRO A 18 2.48 -0.72 -3.06
CA PRO A 18 1.36 -0.12 -2.32
C PRO A 18 1.82 0.53 -1.02
N ILE A 19 1.34 1.74 -0.74
CA ILE A 19 1.65 2.47 0.49
C ILE A 19 0.49 2.34 1.47
N THR A 20 0.74 1.73 2.62
CA THR A 20 -0.24 1.46 3.68
C THR A 20 -0.10 2.36 4.91
N ASP A 21 1.08 2.90 5.19
CA ASP A 21 1.40 3.58 6.46
C ASP A 21 1.22 5.09 6.39
N ILE A 22 0.00 5.50 6.07
CA ILE A 22 -0.39 6.91 5.86
C ILE A 22 -0.13 7.78 7.10
N GLY A 23 -0.12 7.18 8.29
CA GLY A 23 0.17 7.88 9.55
C GLY A 23 1.60 8.43 9.63
N GLN A 24 2.56 7.81 8.93
CA GLN A 24 3.95 8.23 8.90
C GLN A 24 4.24 9.28 7.82
N LEU A 25 3.26 9.57 6.94
CA LEU A 25 3.44 10.50 5.84
C LEU A 25 3.25 11.94 6.28
N THR A 26 4.09 12.81 5.73
CA THR A 26 3.95 14.26 5.90
C THR A 26 2.65 14.76 5.24
N ILE A 27 2.21 15.95 5.60
CA ILE A 27 1.05 16.59 4.95
C ILE A 27 1.33 16.78 3.45
N GLN A 28 2.57 17.12 3.09
CA GLN A 28 2.96 17.33 1.70
C GLN A 28 2.91 16.04 0.88
N ASP A 29 3.38 14.93 1.44
CA ASP A 29 3.29 13.62 0.79
C ASP A 29 1.84 13.23 0.49
N LYS A 30 0.95 13.45 1.46
CA LYS A 30 -0.49 13.19 1.28
C LYS A 30 -1.08 14.05 0.16
N LYS A 31 -0.69 15.32 0.07
CA LYS A 31 -1.09 16.22 -1.04
C LYS A 31 -0.59 15.71 -2.38
N HIS A 32 0.67 15.27 -2.47
CA HIS A 32 1.21 14.69 -3.70
C HIS A 32 0.46 13.42 -4.10
N LEU A 33 0.26 12.47 -3.20
CA LEU A 33 -0.49 11.24 -3.50
C LEU A 33 -1.91 11.54 -3.98
N GLN A 34 -2.63 12.45 -3.31
CA GLN A 34 -3.97 12.85 -3.73
C GLN A 34 -3.99 13.52 -5.11
N LYS A 35 -3.01 14.37 -5.42
CA LYS A 35 -2.87 14.99 -6.75
C LYS A 35 -2.76 13.90 -7.83
N TYR A 36 -1.90 12.90 -7.62
CA TYR A 36 -1.69 11.83 -8.60
C TYR A 36 -2.85 10.84 -8.68
N VAL A 37 -3.65 10.70 -7.62
CA VAL A 37 -4.95 10.00 -7.70
C VAL A 37 -5.93 10.77 -8.58
N LYS A 38 -6.06 12.09 -8.41
CA LYS A 38 -6.92 12.92 -9.26
C LYS A 38 -6.50 12.92 -10.73
N MET A 39 -5.21 12.74 -11.00
CA MET A 39 -4.67 12.61 -12.35
C MET A 39 -4.86 11.20 -12.96
N GLY A 40 -5.42 10.23 -12.22
CA GLY A 40 -5.63 8.87 -12.70
C GLY A 40 -4.36 8.00 -12.75
N VAL A 41 -3.25 8.46 -12.16
CA VAL A 41 -1.99 7.71 -12.13
C VAL A 41 -1.97 6.70 -10.99
N LEU A 42 -2.52 7.10 -9.84
CA LEU A 42 -2.64 6.26 -8.66
C LEU A 42 -4.11 5.97 -8.36
N ILE A 43 -4.35 4.87 -7.66
CA ILE A 43 -5.63 4.56 -7.03
C ILE A 43 -5.51 4.71 -5.52
N LYS A 44 -6.65 5.03 -4.90
CA LYS A 44 -6.81 5.06 -3.45
C LYS A 44 -7.90 4.07 -3.06
N GLY A 45 -7.59 3.15 -2.17
CA GLY A 45 -8.54 2.14 -1.70
C GLY A 45 -8.37 1.78 -0.23
N LYS A 46 -9.12 0.76 0.20
CA LYS A 46 -9.01 0.15 1.53
C LYS A 46 -8.43 -1.24 1.38
N GLY A 47 -7.34 -1.53 2.09
CA GLY A 47 -6.61 -2.78 1.99
C GLY A 47 -5.53 -2.89 3.05
N GLY A 48 -4.40 -3.52 2.70
CA GLY A 48 -3.28 -3.73 3.61
C GLY A 48 -3.45 -4.92 4.55
N PRO A 49 -2.45 -5.17 5.40
CA PRO A 49 -2.32 -6.42 6.16
C PRO A 49 -3.41 -6.58 7.23
N PHE A 50 -3.62 -7.82 7.66
CA PHE A 50 -4.49 -8.18 8.79
C PHE A 50 -3.99 -7.51 10.09
N PRO A 51 -4.85 -7.17 11.06
CA PRO A 51 -6.30 -7.38 11.12
C PRO A 51 -7.15 -6.29 10.46
N LYS A 52 -6.67 -5.04 10.44
CA LYS A 52 -7.51 -3.88 10.10
C LYS A 52 -7.29 -3.41 8.67
N LEU A 53 -8.36 -2.93 8.04
CA LEU A 53 -8.27 -2.25 6.75
C LEU A 53 -7.57 -0.90 6.92
N LYS A 54 -6.47 -0.69 6.19
CA LYS A 54 -5.76 0.59 6.07
C LYS A 54 -6.12 1.29 4.76
N THR A 55 -5.87 2.60 4.72
CA THR A 55 -5.92 3.34 3.46
C THR A 55 -4.68 2.99 2.64
N VAL A 56 -4.86 2.66 1.37
CA VAL A 56 -3.78 2.27 0.45
C VAL A 56 -3.75 3.22 -0.73
N TYR A 57 -2.54 3.67 -1.10
CA TYR A 57 -2.26 4.29 -2.39
C TYR A 57 -1.39 3.34 -3.21
N ALA A 58 -1.76 3.06 -4.45
CA ALA A 58 -1.03 2.17 -5.34
C ALA A 58 -1.14 2.64 -6.79
N LEU A 59 -0.30 2.10 -7.67
CA LEU A 59 -0.44 2.31 -9.12
C LEU A 59 -1.83 1.89 -9.61
N ILE A 60 -2.36 2.63 -10.58
CA ILE A 60 -3.59 2.20 -11.26
C ILE A 60 -3.44 0.78 -11.84
N GLY A 61 -4.51 0.00 -11.74
CA GLY A 61 -4.51 -1.43 -12.10
C GLY A 61 -4.04 -2.37 -10.98
N HIS A 62 -3.55 -1.85 -9.85
CA HIS A 62 -3.25 -2.70 -8.70
C HIS A 62 -4.53 -3.25 -8.04
N ASP A 63 -4.67 -4.57 -7.97
CA ASP A 63 -5.80 -5.22 -7.30
C ASP A 63 -5.57 -5.28 -5.77
N ILE A 64 -6.07 -4.26 -5.09
CA ILE A 64 -5.96 -4.10 -3.62
C ILE A 64 -6.66 -5.25 -2.88
N GLU A 65 -7.79 -5.75 -3.41
CA GLU A 65 -8.58 -6.77 -2.74
C GLU A 65 -7.92 -8.15 -2.85
N LEU A 66 -7.49 -8.52 -4.05
CA LEU A 66 -6.75 -9.76 -4.29
C LEU A 66 -5.48 -9.78 -3.46
N ARG A 67 -4.74 -8.66 -3.41
CA ARG A 67 -3.52 -8.59 -2.61
C ARG A 67 -3.79 -8.85 -1.14
N ARG A 68 -4.85 -8.27 -0.58
CA ARG A 68 -5.26 -8.52 0.81
C ARG A 68 -5.64 -9.98 1.04
N LYS A 69 -6.35 -10.63 0.11
CA LYS A 69 -6.70 -12.06 0.21
C LYS A 69 -5.43 -12.93 0.28
N ILE A 70 -4.43 -12.63 -0.55
CA ILE A 70 -3.14 -13.33 -0.54
C ILE A 70 -2.42 -13.13 0.79
N ASP A 71 -2.30 -11.88 1.26
CA ASP A 71 -1.59 -11.56 2.51
C ASP A 71 -2.27 -12.26 3.72
N ILE A 72 -3.61 -12.31 3.77
CA ILE A 72 -4.36 -13.01 4.82
C ILE A 72 -4.12 -14.53 4.75
N ALA A 73 -4.19 -15.12 3.56
CA ALA A 73 -3.98 -16.56 3.39
C ALA A 73 -2.56 -16.98 3.80
N GLU A 74 -1.56 -16.18 3.46
CA GLU A 74 -0.17 -16.41 3.86
C GLU A 74 0.00 -16.33 5.39
N MET A 75 -0.58 -15.32 6.04
CA MET A 75 -0.57 -15.20 7.50
C MET A 75 -1.25 -16.40 8.18
N MET A 76 -2.41 -16.84 7.69
CA MET A 76 -3.09 -18.03 8.23
C MET A 76 -2.26 -19.30 8.06
N ARG A 77 -1.55 -19.44 6.93
CA ARG A 77 -0.64 -20.56 6.70
C ARG A 77 0.50 -20.55 7.73
N ILE A 78 1.15 -19.40 7.94
CA ILE A 78 2.24 -19.25 8.93
C ILE A 78 1.74 -19.60 10.33
N ALA A 79 0.62 -19.04 10.76
CA ALA A 79 0.04 -19.30 12.07
C ALA A 79 -0.26 -20.80 12.30
N LYS A 80 -0.73 -21.51 11.25
CA LYS A 80 -0.95 -22.97 11.31
C LYS A 80 0.35 -23.79 11.43
N TYR A 81 1.46 -23.31 10.88
CA TYR A 81 2.75 -23.99 11.03
C TYR A 81 3.36 -23.72 12.40
N GLU A 82 3.29 -22.49 12.90
CA GLU A 82 3.78 -22.13 14.25
C GLU A 82 3.03 -22.89 15.34
N SER A 83 1.70 -23.05 15.20
CA SER A 83 0.91 -23.86 16.13
C SER A 83 1.24 -25.35 16.07
N LYS A 84 1.88 -25.86 15.01
CA LYS A 84 2.35 -27.25 14.97
C LYS A 84 3.73 -27.44 15.59
N ILE A 85 4.55 -26.40 15.59
CA ILE A 85 5.90 -26.43 16.17
C ILE A 85 5.82 -26.32 17.70
N ASN A 86 4.92 -25.48 18.23
CA ASN A 86 4.80 -25.23 19.68
C ASN A 86 4.08 -26.33 20.48
N TYR A 87 3.61 -27.41 19.84
CA TYR A 87 2.96 -28.56 20.49
C TYR A 87 3.80 -29.85 20.39
N LYS A 88 5.11 -29.71 20.15
CA LYS A 88 6.11 -30.77 20.29
C LYS A 88 7.03 -30.45 21.45
#